data_AF-M7TI76-F1
#
_entry.id   AF-M7TI76-F1
#
_cell.length_a   1.000
_cell.length_b   1.000
_cell.length_c   1.000
_cell.angle_alpha   90.00
_cell.angle_beta   90.00
_cell.angle_gamma   90.00
#
_symmetry.space_group_name_H-M   'P 1'
#
loop_
_entity.id
_entity.type
_entity.pdbx_description
1 polymer ?
#
loop_
_entity_poly.entity_id
_entity_poly.type
_entity_poly.pdbx_seq_one_letter_code
_entity_poly.pdbx_strand_id
1 'polypeptide(L)'
;MVFLAEKTVDIPTKDLLSWIFDNIPYDQDAMIYIDAADPSRSISASQARIIIRRLVAGFHAAGLKRGDCVCLHSFNDVRNSSPSKVESL
;
A
#
# COMPACT_ATOMS: atom_id res chain seq x y z
N MET A 1 -10.52 40.09 8.14
CA MET A 1 -11.22 39.08 8.97
C MET A 1 -10.57 37.75 8.67
N VAL A 2 -10.03 37.05 9.68
CA VAL A 2 -9.47 35.70 9.53
C VAL A 2 -10.47 34.71 10.11
N PHE A 3 -10.80 33.67 9.34
CA PHE A 3 -11.69 32.62 9.80
C PHE A 3 -10.86 31.58 10.56
N LEU A 4 -10.97 31.56 11.88
CA LEU A 4 -10.37 30.53 12.71
C LEU A 4 -11.33 29.34 12.82
N ALA A 5 -10.79 28.13 12.80
CA ALA A 5 -11.58 26.93 12.97
C ALA A 5 -12.12 26.84 14.41
N GLU A 6 -13.40 26.48 14.56
CA GLU A 6 -14.02 26.26 15.88
C GLU A 6 -13.47 25.01 16.58
N LYS A 7 -12.87 24.08 15.83
CA LYS A 7 -12.27 22.85 16.34
C LYS A 7 -10.92 22.63 15.69
N THR A 8 -9.95 22.26 16.52
CA THR A 8 -8.64 21.77 16.10
C THR A 8 -8.48 20.33 16.57
N VAL A 9 -7.86 19.52 15.74
CA VAL A 9 -7.43 18.17 16.11
C VAL A 9 -5.92 18.12 15.94
N ASP A 10 -5.25 17.42 16.85
CA ASP A 10 -3.81 17.21 16.72
C ASP A 10 -3.55 16.34 15.50
N ILE A 11 -2.62 16.79 14.65
CA ILE A 11 -2.22 16.03 13.48
C ILE A 11 -1.35 14.87 13.96
N PRO A 12 -1.71 13.62 13.70
CA PRO A 12 -0.92 12.48 14.13
C PRO A 12 0.45 12.53 13.46
N THR A 13 1.50 12.32 14.26
CA THR A 13 2.89 12.23 13.78
C THR A 13 3.28 10.82 13.34
N LYS A 14 2.34 9.88 13.44
CA LYS A 14 2.54 8.47 13.09
C LYS A 14 2.63 8.32 11.58
N ASP A 15 3.68 7.66 11.08
CA ASP A 15 3.79 7.37 9.66
C ASP A 15 2.72 6.36 9.19
N LEU A 16 2.45 6.38 7.88
CA LEU A 16 1.38 5.59 7.30
C LEU A 16 1.56 4.08 7.52
N LEU A 17 2.78 3.56 7.46
CA LEU A 17 3.01 2.12 7.63
C LEU A 17 2.79 1.70 9.08
N SER A 18 3.29 2.48 10.04
CA SER A 18 3.06 2.23 11.47
C SER A 18 1.57 2.41 11.83
N TRP A 19 0.87 3.35 11.20
CA TRP A 19 -0.57 3.50 11.37
C TRP A 19 -1.34 2.26 10.88
N ILE A 20 -0.95 1.70 9.74
CA ILE A 20 -1.59 0.50 9.18
C ILE A 20 -1.25 -0.78 9.98
N PHE A 21 0.01 -0.98 10.39
CA PHE A 21 0.52 -2.31 10.80
C PHE A 21 0.80 -2.54 12.29
N ASP A 22 0.79 -1.54 13.16
CA ASP A 22 1.21 -1.73 14.56
C ASP A 22 0.12 -2.36 15.45
N ASN A 23 -1.10 -1.82 15.42
CA ASN A 23 -2.17 -2.14 16.36
C ASN A 23 -3.43 -2.56 15.61
N ILE A 24 -3.35 -3.67 14.87
CA ILE A 24 -4.46 -4.08 14.02
C ILE A 24 -5.50 -4.87 14.85
N PRO A 25 -6.76 -4.40 14.93
CA PRO A 25 -7.79 -5.01 15.78
C PRO A 25 -8.56 -6.15 15.08
N TYR A 26 -8.21 -6.50 13.85
CA TYR A 26 -8.91 -7.48 13.03
C TYR A 26 -7.99 -8.66 12.64
N ASP A 27 -8.60 -9.76 12.18
CA ASP A 27 -7.89 -10.96 11.73
C ASP A 27 -6.95 -10.66 10.55
N GLN A 28 -5.66 -10.87 10.76
CA GLN A 28 -4.61 -10.55 9.80
C GLN A 28 -4.61 -11.42 8.55
N ASP A 29 -5.22 -12.60 8.64
CA ASP A 29 -5.28 -13.57 7.55
C ASP A 29 -6.63 -13.53 6.82
N ALA A 30 -7.56 -12.67 7.26
CA ALA A 30 -8.77 -12.37 6.53
C ALA A 30 -8.47 -11.69 5.19
N MET A 31 -9.26 -12.04 4.17
CA MET A 31 -9.17 -11.44 2.85
C MET A 31 -9.79 -10.04 2.90
N ILE A 32 -8.95 -8.99 2.94
CA ILE A 32 -9.39 -7.60 3.11
C ILE A 32 -9.34 -6.79 1.82
N TYR A 33 -8.47 -7.16 0.88
CA TYR A 33 -8.34 -6.52 -0.41
C TYR A 33 -8.71 -7.54 -1.48
N ILE A 34 -9.92 -7.43 -2.01
CA ILE A 34 -10.55 -8.41 -2.90
C ILE A 34 -10.74 -7.76 -4.26
N ASP A 35 -10.28 -8.43 -5.31
CA ASP A 35 -10.51 -7.99 -6.69
C ASP A 35 -12.00 -8.12 -7.02
N ALA A 36 -12.59 -7.02 -7.49
CA ALA A 36 -14.00 -6.98 -7.85
C ALA A 36 -14.32 -7.83 -9.09
N ALA A 37 -13.36 -8.03 -9.98
CA ALA A 37 -13.53 -8.84 -11.18
C ALA A 37 -13.37 -10.34 -10.90
N ASP A 38 -12.51 -10.71 -9.95
CA ASP A 38 -12.24 -12.09 -9.56
C ASP A 38 -11.96 -12.19 -8.05
N PRO A 39 -12.98 -12.51 -7.22
CA PRO A 39 -12.82 -12.59 -5.76
C PRO A 39 -11.82 -13.65 -5.27
N SER A 40 -11.39 -14.59 -6.11
CA SER A 40 -10.30 -15.51 -5.77
C SER A 40 -8.94 -14.81 -5.70
N ARG A 41 -8.82 -13.63 -6.32
CA ARG A 41 -7.68 -12.73 -6.22
C ARG A 41 -7.90 -11.80 -5.05
N SER A 42 -7.39 -12.22 -3.91
CA SER A 42 -7.41 -11.43 -2.69
C SER A 42 -6.04 -11.35 -2.03
N ILE A 43 -5.91 -10.36 -1.15
CA ILE A 43 -4.74 -10.13 -0.30
C ILE A 43 -5.21 -9.90 1.14
N SER A 44 -4.59 -10.62 2.07
CA SER A 44 -4.73 -10.39 3.51
C SER A 44 -3.73 -9.32 4.00
N ALA A 45 -3.94 -8.80 5.23
CA ALA A 45 -3.01 -7.84 5.82
C ALA A 45 -1.60 -8.44 6.01
N SER A 46 -1.52 -9.70 6.44
CA SER A 46 -0.25 -10.44 6.58
C SER A 46 0.49 -10.56 5.24
N GLN A 47 -0.22 -10.91 4.16
CA GLN A 47 0.32 -10.99 2.82
C GLN A 47 0.80 -9.63 2.30
N ALA A 48 0.00 -8.57 2.47
CA ALA A 48 0.37 -7.20 2.08
C ALA A 48 1.67 -6.77 2.78
N ARG A 49 1.80 -7.01 4.09
CA ARG A 49 3.00 -6.70 4.86
C ARG A 49 4.25 -7.39 4.30
N ILE A 50 4.14 -8.66 3.90
CA ILE A 50 5.24 -9.42 3.30
C ILE A 50 5.62 -8.83 1.94
N ILE A 51 4.64 -8.55 1.07
CA ILE A 51 4.86 -7.99 -0.28
C ILE A 51 5.56 -6.64 -0.17
N ILE A 52 5.08 -5.74 0.69
CA ILE A 52 5.66 -4.41 0.92
C ILE A 52 7.11 -4.55 1.38
N ARG A 53 7.41 -5.41 2.36
CA ARG A 53 8.78 -5.61 2.85
C ARG A 53 9.72 -6.16 1.78
N ARG A 54 9.23 -7.06 0.91
CA ARG A 54 10.02 -7.57 -0.22
C ARG A 54 10.32 -6.46 -1.24
N LEU A 55 9.34 -5.62 -1.54
CA LEU A 55 9.53 -4.47 -2.44
C LEU A 55 10.55 -3.47 -1.86
N VAL A 56 10.43 -3.13 -0.57
CA VAL A 56 11.38 -2.25 0.13
C VAL A 56 12.80 -2.84 0.13
N ALA A 57 12.95 -4.14 0.38
CA ALA A 57 14.24 -4.81 0.30
C ALA A 57 14.84 -4.72 -1.12
N GLY A 58 14.02 -4.87 -2.16
CA GLY A 58 14.43 -4.68 -3.55
C GLY A 58 14.87 -3.24 -3.85
N PHE A 59 14.16 -2.24 -3.34
CA PHE A 59 14.55 -0.83 -3.48
C PHE A 59 15.88 -0.52 -2.78
N HIS A 60 16.10 -1.03 -1.57
CA HIS A 60 17.39 -0.88 -0.90
C HIS A 60 18.51 -1.55 -1.68
N ALA A 61 18.28 -2.75 -2.23
CA ALA A 61 19.25 -3.45 -3.07
C ALA A 61 19.57 -2.69 -4.38
N ALA A 62 18.58 -1.97 -4.94
CA ALA A 62 18.75 -1.09 -6.10
C ALA A 62 19.42 0.26 -5.76
N GLY A 63 19.75 0.51 -4.49
CA GLY A 63 20.47 1.71 -4.04
C GLY A 63 19.58 2.90 -3.68
N LEU A 64 18.27 2.72 -3.53
CA LEU A 64 17.34 3.77 -3.11
C LEU A 64 17.66 4.27 -1.70
N LYS A 65 17.72 5.60 -1.52
CA LYS A 65 18.03 6.26 -0.25
C LYS A 65 16.89 7.15 0.21
N ARG A 66 16.95 7.53 1.49
CA ARG A 66 16.02 8.50 2.07
C ARG A 66 16.11 9.82 1.31
N GLY A 67 14.96 10.33 0.86
CA GLY A 67 14.86 11.56 0.07
C GLY A 67 14.71 11.30 -1.43
N ASP A 68 14.99 10.09 -1.90
CA ASP A 68 14.76 9.70 -3.28
C ASP A 68 13.26 9.49 -3.56
N CYS A 69 12.89 9.61 -4.83
CA CYS A 69 11.53 9.41 -5.32
C CYS A 69 11.44 8.19 -6.23
N VAL A 70 10.35 7.44 -6.14
CA VAL A 70 10.04 6.31 -7.02
C VAL A 70 8.76 6.63 -7.79
N CYS A 71 8.81 6.52 -9.11
CA CYS A 71 7.61 6.61 -9.94
C CYS A 71 6.86 5.28 -9.92
N LEU A 72 5.58 5.31 -9.59
CA LEU A 72 4.69 4.16 -9.66
C LEU A 72 3.76 4.32 -10.86
N HIS A 73 3.87 3.41 -11.82
CA HIS A 73 2.92 3.28 -12.93
C HIS A 73 2.33 1.88 -12.88
N SER A 74 1.04 1.79 -12.52
CA SER A 74 0.31 0.53 -12.40
C SER A 74 -1.16 0.72 -12.73
N PHE A 75 -1.79 -0.32 -13.25
CA PHE A 75 -3.24 -0.44 -13.26
C PHE A 75 -3.77 -0.74 -11.86
N ASN A 76 -5.08 -0.52 -11.65
CA ASN A 76 -5.77 -0.90 -10.42
C ASN A 76 -6.01 -2.42 -10.41
N ASP A 77 -4.97 -3.17 -10.06
CA ASP A 77 -4.98 -4.63 -10.00
C ASP A 77 -4.41 -5.09 -8.64
N VAL A 78 -5.14 -5.99 -7.97
CA VAL A 78 -4.78 -6.62 -6.69
C VAL A 78 -3.48 -7.42 -6.79
N ARG A 79 -3.20 -8.04 -7.93
CA ARG A 79 -2.07 -8.93 -8.13
C ARG A 79 -1.49 -8.71 -9.51
N ASN A 80 -0.56 -7.76 -9.65
CA ASN A 80 0.32 -7.69 -10.82
C ASN A 80 1.25 -8.92 -10.85
N SER A 81 0.75 -10.06 -11.35
CA SER A 81 1.57 -11.23 -11.67
C SER A 81 1.08 -12.04 -12.87
N SER A 82 0.10 -11.55 -13.62
CA SER A 82 -0.21 -12.11 -14.95
C SER A 82 0.50 -11.25 -16.00
N PRO A 83 1.28 -11.84 -16.93
CA PRO A 83 1.71 -11.12 -18.11
C PRO A 83 0.44 -10.82 -18.91
N SER A 84 -0.11 -9.61 -18.76
CA SER A 84 -1.03 -9.09 -19.74
C SER A 84 -0.25 -9.09 -21.05
N LYS A 85 -0.72 -9.89 -22.02
CA LYS A 85 -0.29 -9.76 -23.40
C LYS A 85 -0.47 -8.28 -23.75
N VAL A 86 0.65 -7.57 -23.90
CA VAL A 86 0.66 -6.26 -24.52
C VAL A 86 0.33 -6.55 -25.99
N GLU A 87 -0.95 -6.53 -26.33
CA GLU A 87 -1.34 -6.42 -27.73
C GLU A 87 -0.96 -5.01 -28.17
N SER A 88 0.10 -4.95 -28.98
CA SER A 88 0.58 -3.76 -29.66
C SER A 88 -0.54 -3.15 -30.51
N LEU A 89 -0.86 -1.89 -30.25
CA LEU A 89 -1.50 -1.01 -31.22
C LEU A 89 -0.50 -0.57 -32.29
#